data_AF-A0A6L7LV01-F1
#
_entry.id   AF-A0A6L7LV01-F1
#
_cell.length_a   1.000
_cell.length_b   1.000
_cell.length_c   1.000
_cell.angle_alpha   90.00
_cell.angle_beta   90.00
_cell.angle_gamma   90.00
#
_symmetry.space_group_name_H-M   'P 1'
#
loop_
_entity.id
_entity.type
_entity.pdbx_description
1 polymer ?
#
loop_
_entity_poly.entity_id
_entity_poly.type
_entity_poly.pdbx_seq_one_letter_code
_entity_poly.pdbx_strand_id
1 'polypeptide(L)'
;MNQKYLRTVWIITAREWLATIQTPMFWRFLLIMPIVFFVLVIVFRYVNTKFPEEDWLSDEQLRDPTQVLEYRKLRFEGQIIPQQLYAVLDHSDGVAEFIRQTITERDQRLFLLSILELNDSEFQEFLESVSGGQEAFELLRQASLGHTSTQFVDEVIYALQFQESGSSMIPEEFLRIFPTWYYGNQASIEKMDKLISTRFFREVVVPDASIESLNAWLNDNQIAGYFVLPPALEQQTRDIKFNISAKTSKLQVLDLATWYRSVTNQALHEYRLTKIDLHTELKFSFADDINFQTKTKTYDQPPAVRVTDISPTIYLYLPYLLLIGAFLPSSYRLAYIIQEEKSNKLADKLLSVVRPSYLLDGKFLGVVLVTLTTLVIWAMVFGLLVTLFNDTTLVQSLEHIVPFLQLPVVSNFLLFLLLMYAFYGYLFCRIVAKANTSQQAIQSVVAFNFLLFLPMIPSFLVIMPLFPGDIYSNIVSFIPPFTPFVMVVRTFDLPDWPLYSTIVVVMLFSVWWARHRASQAFAKGILGELETKMSPIFGSRK
;
A
#
# COMPACT_ATOMS: atom_id res chain seq x y z
N MET A 1 23.89 3.73 -38.21
CA MET A 1 22.69 2.88 -38.42
C MET A 1 22.22 3.08 -39.86
N ASN A 2 22.00 2.02 -40.63
CA ASN A 2 21.81 2.09 -42.09
C ASN A 2 20.44 2.71 -42.45
N GLN A 3 20.37 3.83 -43.19
CA GLN A 3 19.10 4.49 -43.54
C GLN A 3 18.09 3.54 -44.21
N LYS A 4 18.59 2.59 -45.00
CA LYS A 4 17.76 1.57 -45.66
C LYS A 4 17.05 0.66 -44.65
N TYR A 5 17.71 0.30 -43.55
CA TYR A 5 17.11 -0.49 -42.47
C TYR A 5 15.92 0.24 -41.85
N LEU A 6 16.13 1.48 -41.42
CA LEU A 6 15.09 2.28 -40.77
C LEU A 6 13.87 2.45 -41.67
N ARG A 7 14.06 2.80 -42.95
CA ARG A 7 12.96 2.94 -43.90
C ARG A 7 12.16 1.66 -44.08
N THR A 8 12.83 0.52 -44.27
CA THR A 8 12.15 -0.77 -44.44
C THR A 8 11.36 -1.17 -43.20
N VAL A 9 11.97 -1.06 -42.02
CA VAL A 9 11.31 -1.37 -40.74
C VAL A 9 10.08 -0.49 -40.54
N TRP A 10 10.20 0.82 -40.75
CA TRP A 10 9.09 1.76 -40.58
C TRP A 10 7.91 1.49 -41.52
N ILE A 11 8.17 1.16 -42.79
CA ILE A 11 7.11 0.82 -43.76
C ILE A 11 6.34 -0.41 -43.28
N ILE A 12 7.05 -1.44 -42.81
CA ILE A 12 6.44 -2.66 -42.28
C ILE A 12 5.64 -2.33 -41.01
N THR A 13 6.23 -1.59 -40.07
CA THR A 13 5.58 -1.15 -38.83
C THR A 13 4.27 -0.40 -39.09
N ALA A 14 4.29 0.59 -39.96
CA ALA A 14 3.10 1.40 -40.28
C ALA A 14 2.00 0.55 -40.91
N ARG A 15 2.35 -0.35 -41.83
CA ARG A 15 1.40 -1.26 -42.47
C ARG A 15 0.74 -2.18 -41.43
N GLU A 16 1.54 -2.81 -40.58
CA GLU A 16 1.04 -3.74 -39.57
C GLU A 16 0.15 -3.03 -38.55
N TRP A 17 0.57 -1.86 -38.08
CA TRP A 17 -0.23 -1.02 -37.19
C TRP A 17 -1.59 -0.65 -37.79
N LEU A 18 -1.60 -0.14 -39.02
CA LEU A 18 -2.82 0.28 -39.70
C LEU A 18 -3.77 -0.91 -39.97
N ALA A 19 -3.23 -2.03 -40.45
CA ALA A 19 -3.98 -3.27 -40.67
C ALA A 19 -4.63 -3.78 -39.38
N THR A 20 -4.05 -3.48 -38.21
CA THR A 20 -4.63 -3.83 -36.92
C THR A 20 -5.87 -3.04 -36.59
N ILE A 21 -5.72 -1.72 -36.59
CA ILE A 21 -6.69 -0.80 -35.99
C ILE A 21 -7.96 -0.77 -36.83
N GLN A 22 -7.85 -1.10 -38.12
CA GLN A 22 -8.99 -1.25 -39.02
C GLN A 22 -9.82 -2.51 -38.75
N THR A 23 -9.33 -3.47 -37.96
CA THR A 23 -10.11 -4.69 -37.68
C THR A 23 -11.23 -4.42 -36.66
N PRO A 24 -12.44 -4.95 -36.87
CA PRO A 24 -13.52 -4.83 -35.89
C PRO A 24 -13.19 -5.54 -34.57
N MET A 25 -12.36 -6.59 -34.62
CA MET A 25 -11.88 -7.30 -33.44
C MET A 25 -11.07 -6.38 -32.51
N PHE A 26 -10.21 -5.51 -33.06
CA PHE A 26 -9.44 -4.56 -32.27
C PHE A 26 -10.35 -3.68 -31.40
N TRP A 27 -11.37 -3.06 -32.01
CA TRP A 27 -12.32 -2.20 -31.29
C TRP A 27 -13.18 -2.95 -30.28
N ARG A 28 -13.55 -4.21 -30.56
CA ARG A 28 -14.30 -5.06 -29.61
C ARG A 28 -13.48 -5.38 -28.37
N PHE A 29 -12.21 -5.78 -28.53
CA PHE A 29 -11.33 -6.09 -27.40
C PHE A 29 -10.91 -4.85 -26.62
N LEU A 30 -10.78 -3.71 -27.31
CA LEU A 30 -10.36 -2.44 -26.73
C LEU A 30 -11.31 -1.97 -25.62
N LEU A 31 -12.61 -2.22 -25.72
CA LEU A 31 -13.60 -1.79 -24.73
C LEU A 31 -13.72 -2.71 -23.51
N ILE A 32 -13.26 -3.97 -23.58
CA ILE A 32 -13.42 -4.94 -22.49
C ILE A 32 -12.67 -4.49 -21.24
N MET A 33 -11.41 -4.05 -21.38
CA MET A 33 -10.57 -3.70 -20.23
C MET A 33 -11.06 -2.44 -19.48
N PRO A 34 -11.43 -1.33 -20.14
CA PRO A 34 -12.04 -0.20 -19.46
C PRO A 34 -13.33 -0.57 -18.72
N ILE A 35 -14.15 -1.47 -19.28
CA ILE A 35 -15.35 -1.98 -18.62
C ILE A 35 -14.99 -2.81 -17.39
N VAL A 36 -14.04 -3.75 -17.50
CA VAL A 36 -13.55 -4.54 -16.36
C VAL A 36 -12.98 -3.63 -15.27
N PHE A 37 -12.24 -2.59 -15.65
CA PHE A 37 -11.69 -1.62 -14.71
C PHE A 37 -12.80 -0.83 -14.01
N PHE A 38 -13.78 -0.35 -14.76
CA PHE A 38 -14.94 0.35 -14.22
C PHE A 38 -15.77 -0.54 -13.28
N VAL A 39 -15.97 -1.81 -13.64
CA VAL A 39 -16.63 -2.81 -12.78
C VAL A 39 -15.80 -3.06 -11.53
N LEU A 40 -14.47 -3.19 -11.62
CA LEU A 40 -13.59 -3.33 -10.45
C LEU A 40 -13.71 -2.12 -9.51
N VAL A 41 -13.74 -0.90 -10.05
CA VAL A 41 -13.95 0.32 -9.26
C VAL A 41 -15.32 0.31 -8.58
N ILE A 42 -16.39 -0.11 -9.26
CA ILE A 42 -17.73 -0.22 -8.67
C ILE A 42 -17.78 -1.31 -7.59
N VAL A 43 -17.23 -2.49 -7.87
CA VAL A 43 -17.18 -3.60 -6.90
C VAL A 43 -16.37 -3.18 -5.68
N PHE A 44 -15.25 -2.49 -5.89
CA PHE A 44 -14.44 -1.94 -4.82
C PHE A 44 -15.19 -0.88 -4.02
N ARG A 45 -15.88 0.06 -4.67
CA ARG A 45 -16.79 1.00 -3.99
C ARG A 45 -17.81 0.25 -3.14
N TYR A 46 -18.45 -0.78 -3.69
CA TYR A 46 -19.42 -1.59 -2.97
C TYR A 46 -18.79 -2.28 -1.75
N VAL A 47 -17.57 -2.80 -1.89
CA VAL A 47 -16.80 -3.38 -0.79
C VAL A 47 -16.42 -2.33 0.26
N ASN A 48 -15.85 -1.18 -0.12
CA ASN A 48 -15.48 -0.11 0.80
C ASN A 48 -16.69 0.49 1.52
N THR A 49 -17.83 0.64 0.84
CA THR A 49 -19.08 1.09 1.52
C THR A 49 -19.60 0.07 2.55
N LYS A 50 -19.25 -1.21 2.41
CA LYS A 50 -19.58 -2.26 3.39
C LYS A 50 -18.48 -2.48 4.44
N PHE A 51 -17.25 -2.06 4.13
CA PHE A 51 -16.03 -2.29 4.91
C PHE A 51 -15.09 -1.07 4.73
N PRO A 52 -15.39 0.07 5.37
CA PRO A 52 -14.63 1.30 5.17
C PRO A 52 -13.17 1.16 5.63
N GLU A 53 -12.28 1.86 4.94
CA GLU A 53 -10.89 2.08 5.38
C GLU A 53 -10.87 2.75 6.73
N GLU A 54 -10.09 2.18 7.65
CA GLU A 54 -9.75 2.87 8.90
C GLU A 54 -8.70 3.93 8.56
N ASP A 55 -9.14 5.16 8.26
CA ASP A 55 -8.26 6.32 8.10
C ASP A 55 -7.52 6.56 9.42
N TRP A 56 -6.21 6.29 9.45
CA TRP A 56 -5.39 6.66 10.59
C TRP A 56 -5.13 8.18 10.52
N LEU A 57 -5.57 8.92 11.54
CA LEU A 57 -5.26 10.35 11.70
C LEU A 57 -3.73 10.54 11.70
N SER A 58 -3.23 11.55 10.97
CA SER A 58 -1.81 11.93 11.04
C SER A 58 -1.43 12.44 12.44
N ASP A 59 -0.14 12.35 12.83
CA ASP A 59 0.32 12.78 14.16
C ASP A 59 0.00 14.26 14.49
N GLU A 60 -0.15 15.10 13.46
CA GLU A 60 -0.57 16.49 13.59
C GLU A 60 -2.08 16.63 13.82
N GLN A 61 -2.89 15.76 13.22
CA GLN A 61 -4.35 15.70 13.41
C GLN A 61 -4.75 14.99 14.71
N LEU A 62 -3.89 14.09 15.24
CA LEU A 62 -4.06 13.48 16.57
C LEU A 62 -3.90 14.49 17.71
N ARG A 63 -3.28 15.64 17.44
CA ARG A 63 -3.16 16.75 18.39
C ARG A 63 -4.41 17.62 18.44
N ASP A 64 -5.22 17.63 17.38
CA ASP A 64 -6.48 18.39 17.33
C ASP A 64 -7.61 17.57 17.97
N PRO A 65 -8.04 17.94 19.19
CA PRO A 65 -8.88 17.05 19.97
C PRO A 65 -10.32 16.88 19.42
N THR A 66 -10.81 17.85 18.64
CA THR A 66 -12.14 17.81 17.99
C THR A 66 -12.15 16.88 16.78
N GLN A 67 -11.06 16.84 16.00
CA GLN A 67 -10.94 15.93 14.86
C GLN A 67 -10.86 14.47 15.30
N VAL A 68 -10.15 14.21 16.41
CA VAL A 68 -10.14 12.87 17.05
C VAL A 68 -11.55 12.46 17.49
N LEU A 69 -12.35 13.44 17.92
CA LEU A 69 -13.71 13.21 18.38
C LEU A 69 -14.67 12.85 17.26
N GLU A 70 -14.64 13.61 16.17
CA GLU A 70 -15.48 13.41 14.98
C GLU A 70 -15.16 12.06 14.31
N TYR A 71 -13.86 11.74 14.18
CA TYR A 71 -13.40 10.45 13.68
C TYR A 71 -13.88 9.26 14.53
N ARG A 72 -13.80 9.36 15.86
CA ARG A 72 -14.22 8.26 16.74
C ARG A 72 -15.74 8.13 16.86
N LYS A 73 -16.49 9.23 16.75
CA LYS A 73 -17.97 9.18 16.61
C LYS A 73 -18.38 8.35 15.40
N LEU A 74 -17.67 8.51 14.27
CA LEU A 74 -17.87 7.71 13.05
C LEU A 74 -17.41 6.25 13.19
N ARG A 75 -16.33 5.98 13.94
CA ARG A 75 -15.75 4.63 14.14
C ARG A 75 -16.59 3.71 15.03
N PHE A 76 -17.21 4.25 16.07
CA PHE A 76 -17.82 3.44 17.15
C PHE A 76 -19.35 3.49 17.20
N GLU A 77 -19.99 3.95 16.13
CA GLU A 77 -21.44 3.89 16.00
C GLU A 77 -21.92 2.43 15.88
N GLY A 78 -22.31 1.84 17.02
CA GLY A 78 -23.04 0.55 17.07
C GLY A 78 -22.20 -0.72 17.25
N GLN A 79 -20.89 -0.67 17.53
CA GLN A 79 -20.08 -1.88 17.82
C GLN A 79 -19.45 -1.89 19.23
N ILE A 80 -19.65 -3.00 19.95
CA ILE A 80 -19.02 -3.28 21.25
C ILE A 80 -17.69 -4.01 20.99
N ILE A 81 -16.56 -3.34 21.22
CA ILE A 81 -15.23 -3.97 21.14
C ILE A 81 -14.80 -4.43 22.55
N PRO A 82 -14.38 -5.69 22.74
CA PRO A 82 -13.90 -6.14 24.04
C PRO A 82 -12.57 -5.45 24.41
N GLN A 83 -12.48 -5.00 25.66
CA GLN A 83 -11.28 -4.38 26.23
C GLN A 83 -10.10 -5.36 26.22
N GLN A 84 -8.93 -4.89 25.80
CA GLN A 84 -7.68 -5.64 25.78
C GLN A 84 -6.81 -5.23 26.97
N LEU A 85 -6.43 -6.21 27.78
CA LEU A 85 -5.51 -6.03 28.89
C LEU A 85 -4.06 -6.17 28.39
N TYR A 86 -3.18 -5.26 28.77
CA TYR A 86 -1.75 -5.34 28.43
C TYR A 86 -0.90 -5.11 29.67
N ALA A 87 0.38 -5.48 29.64
CA ALA A 87 1.33 -5.22 30.72
C ALA A 87 2.58 -4.50 30.22
N VAL A 88 3.28 -3.80 31.09
CA VAL A 88 4.55 -3.14 30.78
C VAL A 88 5.63 -3.65 31.73
N LEU A 89 6.71 -4.17 31.15
CA LEU A 89 7.95 -4.48 31.86
C LEU A 89 8.88 -3.28 31.72
N ASP A 90 9.01 -2.53 32.79
CA ASP A 90 9.78 -1.30 32.81
C ASP A 90 11.23 -1.55 33.25
N HIS A 91 12.18 -1.31 32.34
CA HIS A 91 13.60 -1.14 32.67
C HIS A 91 14.09 0.27 32.36
N SER A 92 13.19 1.19 31.98
CA SER A 92 13.50 2.58 31.68
C SER A 92 13.48 3.40 32.96
N ASP A 93 14.48 4.24 33.19
CA ASP A 93 14.60 5.05 34.41
C ASP A 93 13.56 6.20 34.45
N GLY A 94 12.27 5.86 34.61
CA GLY A 94 11.16 6.82 34.76
C GLY A 94 10.35 7.12 33.49
N VAL A 95 10.73 6.59 32.32
CA VAL A 95 10.02 6.86 31.06
C VAL A 95 8.64 6.19 31.02
N ALA A 96 8.47 5.00 31.62
CA ALA A 96 7.16 4.34 31.67
C ALA A 96 6.12 5.15 32.44
N GLU A 97 6.52 5.83 33.53
CA GLU A 97 5.64 6.69 34.29
C GLU A 97 5.23 7.93 33.50
N PHE A 98 6.17 8.50 32.73
CA PHE A 98 5.86 9.58 31.80
C PHE A 98 4.90 9.15 30.67
N ILE A 99 5.06 7.94 30.13
CA ILE A 99 4.13 7.35 29.16
C ILE A 99 2.73 7.21 29.78
N ARG A 100 2.62 6.68 30.99
CA ARG A 100 1.33 6.56 31.71
C ARG A 100 0.67 7.92 31.93
N GLN A 101 1.46 8.94 32.28
CA GLN A 101 0.97 10.30 32.45
C GLN A 101 0.46 10.88 31.11
N THR A 102 1.19 10.66 30.02
CA THR A 102 0.81 11.09 28.67
C THR A 102 -0.50 10.42 28.21
N ILE A 103 -0.65 9.11 28.43
CA ILE A 103 -1.89 8.37 28.16
C ILE A 103 -3.05 8.97 28.97
N THR A 104 -2.83 9.23 30.25
CA THR A 104 -3.85 9.77 31.15
C THR A 104 -4.31 11.15 30.70
N GLU A 105 -3.40 12.07 30.44
CA GLU A 105 -3.73 13.44 30.03
C GLU A 105 -4.50 13.44 28.71
N ARG A 106 -4.05 12.65 27.73
CA ARG A 106 -4.73 12.48 26.46
C ARG A 106 -6.16 11.97 26.64
N ASP A 107 -6.35 10.97 27.49
CA ASP A 107 -7.67 10.39 27.73
C ASP A 107 -8.60 11.36 28.49
N GLN A 108 -8.08 12.10 29.47
CA GLN A 108 -8.82 13.14 30.18
C GLN A 108 -9.23 14.27 29.22
N ARG A 109 -8.35 14.67 28.30
CA ARG A 109 -8.65 15.68 27.28
C ARG A 109 -9.81 15.24 26.38
N LEU A 110 -9.74 14.02 25.86
CA LEU A 110 -10.79 13.45 25.01
C LEU A 110 -12.12 13.27 25.77
N PHE A 111 -12.03 12.89 27.05
CA PHE A 111 -13.18 12.77 27.92
C PHE A 111 -13.89 14.12 28.12
N LEU A 112 -13.15 15.18 28.44
CA LEU A 112 -13.73 16.51 28.65
C LEU A 112 -14.44 17.00 27.39
N LEU A 113 -13.82 16.85 26.21
CA LEU A 113 -14.45 17.22 24.94
C LEU A 113 -15.71 16.42 24.65
N SER A 114 -15.68 15.11 24.96
CA SER A 114 -16.84 14.25 24.76
C SER A 114 -18.04 14.74 25.54
N ILE A 115 -17.83 15.16 26.79
CA ILE A 115 -18.88 15.70 27.66
C ILE A 115 -19.40 17.04 27.14
N LEU A 116 -18.49 17.92 26.70
CA LEU A 116 -18.86 19.25 26.22
C LEU A 116 -19.67 19.23 24.93
N GLU A 117 -19.55 18.16 24.14
CA GLU A 117 -20.31 17.96 22.89
C GLU A 117 -21.63 17.21 23.05
N LEU A 118 -21.98 16.75 24.25
CA LEU A 118 -23.27 16.08 24.50
C LEU A 118 -24.43 17.07 24.37
N ASN A 119 -25.52 16.62 23.75
CA ASN A 119 -26.77 17.37 23.80
C ASN A 119 -27.38 17.31 25.22
N ASP A 120 -28.38 18.15 25.50
CA ASP A 120 -28.93 18.25 26.86
C ASP A 120 -29.54 16.95 27.39
N SER A 121 -30.15 16.13 26.52
CA SER A 121 -30.67 14.81 26.92
C SER A 121 -29.56 13.82 27.23
N GLU A 122 -28.51 13.76 26.39
CA GLU A 122 -27.37 12.87 26.56
C GLU A 122 -26.53 13.26 27.77
N PHE A 123 -26.42 14.56 28.07
CA PHE A 123 -25.71 15.03 29.25
C PHE A 123 -26.44 14.67 30.54
N GLN A 124 -27.77 14.71 30.55
CA GLN A 124 -28.56 14.26 31.71
C GLN A 124 -28.44 12.74 31.92
N GLU A 125 -28.50 11.95 30.84
CA GLU A 125 -28.25 10.50 30.91
C GLU A 125 -26.82 10.19 31.41
N PHE A 126 -25.83 11.00 30.99
CA PHE A 126 -24.49 10.94 31.54
C PHE A 126 -24.47 11.20 33.05
N LEU A 127 -25.07 12.29 33.55
CA LEU A 127 -25.09 12.62 34.97
C LEU A 127 -25.74 11.50 35.82
N GLU A 128 -26.79 10.86 35.30
CA GLU A 128 -27.44 9.71 35.94
C GLU A 128 -26.54 8.46 36.01
N SER A 129 -25.60 8.33 35.05
CA SER A 129 -24.64 7.21 35.00
C SER A 129 -23.45 7.36 35.96
N VAL A 130 -23.21 8.57 36.47
CA VAL A 130 -22.05 8.91 37.30
C VAL A 130 -22.32 8.68 38.78
N SER A 131 -21.45 7.89 39.44
CA SER A 131 -21.45 7.72 40.90
C SER A 131 -20.68 8.85 41.61
N GLY A 132 -21.35 10.00 41.80
CA GLY A 132 -20.86 11.15 42.57
C GLY A 132 -20.05 12.17 41.75
N GLY A 133 -20.05 13.44 42.20
CA GLY A 133 -19.42 14.55 41.47
C GLY A 133 -20.31 15.21 40.40
N GLN A 134 -21.61 14.90 40.37
CA GLN A 134 -22.58 15.44 39.39
C GLN A 134 -22.59 16.98 39.35
N GLU A 135 -22.66 17.61 40.52
CA GLU A 135 -22.61 19.08 40.66
C GLU A 135 -21.34 19.69 40.05
N ALA A 136 -20.19 19.00 40.19
CA ALA A 136 -18.94 19.45 39.60
C ALA A 136 -18.95 19.38 38.06
N PHE A 137 -19.58 18.36 37.47
CA PHE A 137 -19.74 18.26 36.01
C PHE A 137 -20.76 19.26 35.46
N GLU A 138 -21.82 19.56 36.20
CA GLU A 138 -22.77 20.62 35.85
C GLU A 138 -22.10 22.00 35.85
N LEU A 139 -21.32 22.30 36.89
CA LEU A 139 -20.56 23.55 36.99
C LEU A 139 -19.51 23.66 35.88
N LEU A 140 -18.85 22.55 35.51
CA LEU A 140 -17.93 22.51 34.38
C LEU A 140 -18.65 22.83 33.06
N ARG A 141 -19.81 22.23 32.81
CA ARG A 141 -20.58 22.48 31.58
C ARG A 141 -21.08 23.92 31.50
N GLN A 142 -21.50 24.49 32.63
CA GLN A 142 -21.86 25.91 32.71
C GLN A 142 -20.67 26.81 32.41
N ALA A 143 -19.49 26.50 32.96
CA ALA A 143 -18.26 27.26 32.72
C ALA A 143 -17.79 27.21 31.25
N SER A 144 -18.15 26.16 30.51
CA SER A 144 -17.79 26.02 29.10
C SER A 144 -18.61 26.92 28.15
N LEU A 145 -19.76 27.44 28.61
CA LEU A 145 -20.67 28.23 27.78
C LEU A 145 -20.00 29.55 27.36
N GLY A 146 -19.79 29.71 26.05
CA GLY A 146 -19.19 30.91 25.46
C GLY A 146 -17.71 30.77 25.06
N HIS A 147 -17.11 29.61 25.28
CA HIS A 147 -15.75 29.28 24.86
C HIS A 147 -15.73 28.25 23.73
N THR A 148 -14.66 28.22 22.93
CA THR A 148 -14.42 27.10 22.02
C THR A 148 -14.01 25.87 22.84
N SER A 149 -14.55 24.69 22.51
CA SER A 149 -14.34 23.44 23.25
C SER A 149 -12.87 23.08 23.45
N THR A 150 -12.01 23.35 22.47
CA THR A 150 -10.56 23.08 22.55
C THR A 150 -9.84 23.99 23.54
N GLN A 151 -10.02 25.31 23.44
CA GLN A 151 -9.39 26.28 24.36
C GLN A 151 -9.79 26.05 25.81
N PHE A 152 -11.08 25.79 26.06
CA PHE A 152 -11.58 25.52 27.41
C PHE A 152 -10.97 24.25 28.00
N VAL A 153 -10.83 23.20 27.20
CA VAL A 153 -10.25 21.94 27.66
C VAL A 153 -8.77 22.07 27.95
N ASP A 154 -8.00 22.82 27.16
CA ASP A 154 -6.59 23.07 27.43
C ASP A 154 -6.39 23.84 28.75
N GLU A 155 -7.25 24.81 29.06
CA GLU A 155 -7.24 25.52 30.35
C GLU A 155 -7.57 24.59 31.54
N VAL A 156 -8.53 23.68 31.37
CA VAL A 156 -8.89 22.70 32.41
C VAL A 156 -7.77 21.69 32.64
N ILE A 157 -7.13 21.19 31.58
CA ILE A 157 -6.00 20.26 31.69
C ILE A 157 -4.80 20.94 32.38
N TYR A 158 -4.50 22.19 32.03
CA TYR A 158 -3.46 22.97 32.69
C TYR A 158 -3.75 23.14 34.20
N ALA A 159 -4.99 23.51 34.56
CA ALA A 159 -5.38 23.67 35.96
C ALA A 159 -5.33 22.36 36.76
N LEU A 160 -5.65 21.22 36.14
CA LEU A 160 -5.53 19.89 36.74
C LEU A 160 -4.07 19.49 37.01
N GLN A 161 -3.14 19.86 36.12
CA GLN A 161 -1.72 19.54 36.24
C GLN A 161 -1.02 20.34 37.35
N PHE A 162 -1.28 21.63 37.44
CA PHE A 162 -0.58 22.52 38.37
C PHE A 162 -1.29 22.72 39.70
N GLN A 163 -2.52 22.20 39.86
CA GLN A 163 -3.38 22.47 41.02
C GLN A 163 -3.52 23.97 41.36
N GLU A 164 -3.32 24.83 40.36
CA GLU A 164 -3.43 26.28 40.48
C GLU A 164 -4.58 26.77 39.59
N SER A 165 -5.59 27.37 40.20
CA SER A 165 -6.61 28.15 39.49
C SER A 165 -5.98 29.47 39.06
N GLY A 166 -5.32 29.47 37.90
CA GLY A 166 -4.83 30.71 37.28
C GLY A 166 -5.96 31.62 36.78
N SER A 167 -7.20 31.12 36.68
CA SER A 167 -8.39 31.87 36.27
C SER A 167 -9.59 31.56 37.17
N SER A 168 -10.40 32.58 37.47
CA SER A 168 -11.64 32.50 38.29
C SER A 168 -12.79 31.73 37.61
N MET A 169 -12.48 30.83 36.68
CA MET A 169 -13.41 30.33 35.66
C MET A 169 -13.68 28.82 35.77
N ILE A 170 -12.77 28.05 36.37
CA ILE A 170 -12.92 26.60 36.56
C ILE A 170 -13.37 26.31 38.00
N PRO A 171 -14.42 25.51 38.23
CA PRO A 171 -14.87 25.19 39.58
C PRO A 171 -13.77 24.47 40.38
N GLU A 172 -13.34 25.03 41.52
CA GLU A 172 -12.34 24.40 42.40
C GLU A 172 -12.77 22.99 42.85
N GLU A 173 -14.08 22.80 43.02
CA GLU A 173 -14.66 21.52 43.36
C GLU A 173 -14.44 20.47 42.26
N PHE A 174 -14.49 20.86 40.98
CA PHE A 174 -14.18 20.00 39.86
C PHE A 174 -12.71 19.60 39.87
N LEU A 175 -11.80 20.57 40.01
CA LEU A 175 -10.35 20.31 40.05
C LEU A 175 -9.95 19.38 41.20
N ARG A 176 -10.64 19.48 42.34
CA ARG A 176 -10.40 18.64 43.52
C ARG A 176 -10.92 17.21 43.34
N ILE A 177 -12.12 17.06 42.77
CA ILE A 177 -12.81 15.76 42.71
C ILE A 177 -12.40 14.96 41.48
N PHE A 178 -12.19 15.63 40.34
CA PHE A 178 -12.01 14.99 39.04
C PHE A 178 -10.86 13.98 38.98
N PRO A 179 -9.64 14.23 39.49
CA PRO A 179 -8.56 13.24 39.45
C PRO A 179 -8.94 11.96 40.20
N THR A 180 -9.40 12.10 41.45
CA THR A 180 -9.79 10.96 42.30
C THR A 180 -10.97 10.20 41.70
N TRP A 181 -11.93 10.93 41.15
CA TRP A 181 -13.12 10.39 40.51
C TRP A 181 -12.77 9.63 39.22
N TYR A 182 -11.89 10.18 38.38
CA TYR A 182 -11.50 9.59 37.11
C TYR A 182 -10.80 8.23 37.30
N TYR A 183 -9.99 8.09 38.35
CA TYR A 183 -9.38 6.81 38.70
C TYR A 183 -10.30 5.87 39.47
N GLY A 184 -11.22 6.38 40.30
CA GLY A 184 -12.07 5.59 41.19
C GLY A 184 -13.36 5.05 40.58
N ASN A 185 -13.92 5.71 39.56
CA ASN A 185 -15.24 5.39 39.00
C ASN A 185 -15.17 4.77 37.60
N GLN A 186 -14.28 3.80 37.43
CA GLN A 186 -13.98 3.18 36.13
C GLN A 186 -15.22 2.50 35.50
N ALA A 187 -16.13 1.95 36.30
CA ALA A 187 -17.38 1.34 35.83
C ALA A 187 -18.40 2.36 35.27
N SER A 188 -18.35 3.63 35.70
CA SER A 188 -19.14 4.71 35.11
C SER A 188 -18.49 5.19 33.81
N ILE A 189 -17.16 5.29 33.77
CA ILE A 189 -16.39 5.65 32.57
C ILE A 189 -16.61 4.64 31.43
N GLU A 190 -16.72 3.35 31.76
CA GLU A 190 -17.05 2.28 30.82
C GLU A 190 -18.45 2.42 30.17
N LYS A 191 -19.38 3.15 30.81
CA LYS A 191 -20.76 3.38 30.32
C LYS A 191 -20.93 4.68 29.53
N MET A 192 -20.02 5.65 29.66
CA MET A 192 -20.07 6.98 29.03
C MET A 192 -19.54 7.00 27.59
N ASP A 193 -19.93 5.99 26.85
CA ASP A 193 -19.14 5.46 25.77
C ASP A 193 -19.03 6.39 24.55
N LYS A 194 -17.79 6.67 24.10
CA LYS A 194 -17.37 6.76 22.67
C LYS A 194 -15.89 7.11 22.44
N LEU A 195 -15.13 7.61 23.41
CA LEU A 195 -13.92 8.41 23.09
C LEU A 195 -12.64 8.21 23.94
N ILE A 196 -12.58 7.26 24.88
CA ILE A 196 -11.45 7.12 25.84
C ILE A 196 -10.60 5.87 25.54
N SER A 197 -9.27 5.97 25.49
CA SER A 197 -8.40 4.82 25.13
C SER A 197 -8.35 3.72 26.20
N THR A 198 -8.48 4.07 27.48
CA THR A 198 -8.59 3.12 28.61
C THR A 198 -9.82 2.20 28.54
N ARG A 199 -10.82 2.50 27.69
CA ARG A 199 -11.91 1.58 27.35
C ARG A 199 -11.40 0.37 26.56
N PHE A 200 -10.43 0.57 25.67
CA PHE A 200 -9.95 -0.44 24.73
C PHE A 200 -8.64 -1.09 25.16
N PHE A 201 -7.74 -0.33 25.78
CA PHE A 201 -6.43 -0.81 26.22
C PHE A 201 -6.22 -0.46 27.68
N ARG A 202 -6.11 -1.48 28.54
CA ARG A 202 -5.87 -1.29 29.97
C ARG A 202 -4.56 -1.94 30.38
N GLU A 203 -3.70 -1.15 31.01
CA GLU A 203 -2.50 -1.69 31.65
C GLU A 203 -2.89 -2.45 32.92
N VAL A 204 -2.35 -3.65 33.11
CA VAL A 204 -2.51 -4.47 34.31
C VAL A 204 -1.15 -4.64 34.97
N VAL A 205 -1.11 -4.41 36.28
CA VAL A 205 0.07 -4.65 37.09
C VAL A 205 0.14 -6.14 37.42
N VAL A 206 1.14 -6.83 36.87
CA VAL A 206 1.39 -8.25 37.12
C VAL A 206 2.24 -8.40 38.38
N PRO A 207 1.80 -9.18 39.40
CA PRO A 207 2.61 -9.49 40.57
C PRO A 207 3.91 -10.18 40.16
N ASP A 208 5.05 -9.73 40.70
CA ASP A 208 6.39 -10.16 40.29
C ASP A 208 6.61 -10.06 38.78
N ALA A 209 6.71 -8.83 38.24
CA ALA A 209 6.89 -8.52 36.82
C ALA A 209 8.23 -9.04 36.26
N SER A 210 8.28 -10.35 35.99
CA SER A 210 9.37 -11.04 35.32
C SER A 210 8.89 -11.52 33.95
N ILE A 211 9.82 -11.76 33.03
CA ILE A 211 9.46 -12.30 31.69
C ILE A 211 8.72 -13.64 31.83
N GLU A 212 9.04 -14.44 32.85
CA GLU A 212 8.40 -15.74 33.11
C GLU A 212 6.94 -15.60 33.57
N SER A 213 6.66 -14.70 34.51
CA SER A 213 5.30 -14.44 34.99
C SER A 213 4.44 -13.78 33.90
N LEU A 214 5.00 -12.84 33.15
CA LEU A 214 4.33 -12.21 32.01
C LEU A 214 4.00 -13.26 30.93
N ASN A 215 4.92 -14.16 30.62
CA ASN A 215 4.65 -15.26 29.69
C ASN A 215 3.57 -16.22 30.22
N ALA A 216 3.47 -16.43 31.53
CA ALA A 216 2.41 -17.25 32.13
C ALA A 216 1.02 -16.58 31.98
N TRP A 217 0.89 -15.30 32.34
CA TRP A 217 -0.34 -14.51 32.17
C TRP A 217 -0.79 -14.42 30.72
N LEU A 218 0.19 -14.34 29.83
CA LEU A 218 0.04 -14.32 28.38
C LEU A 218 -0.39 -15.69 27.81
N ASN A 219 -0.01 -16.81 28.43
CA ASN A 219 -0.49 -18.15 28.07
C ASN A 219 -1.89 -18.44 28.64
N ASP A 220 -2.20 -17.89 29.81
CA ASP A 220 -3.48 -18.06 30.51
C ASP A 220 -4.58 -17.10 30.03
N ASN A 221 -4.31 -16.34 28.95
CA ASN A 221 -5.22 -15.34 28.36
C ASN A 221 -5.63 -14.20 29.31
N GLN A 222 -4.84 -13.91 30.34
CA GLN A 222 -5.11 -12.81 31.26
C GLN A 222 -4.68 -11.46 30.66
N ILE A 223 -3.74 -11.47 29.71
CA ILE A 223 -3.30 -10.30 28.95
C ILE A 223 -3.19 -10.62 27.45
N ALA A 224 -3.43 -9.61 26.61
CA ALA A 224 -3.27 -9.66 25.16
C ALA A 224 -1.80 -9.53 24.72
N GLY A 225 -0.96 -8.86 25.50
CA GLY A 225 0.46 -8.66 25.20
C GLY A 225 1.20 -7.88 26.29
N TYR A 226 2.53 -7.84 26.22
CA TYR A 226 3.32 -6.98 27.09
C TYR A 226 4.45 -6.25 26.36
N PHE A 227 4.71 -5.02 26.79
CA PHE A 227 5.78 -4.16 26.28
C PHE A 227 7.02 -4.28 27.17
N VAL A 228 8.21 -4.35 26.58
CA VAL A 228 9.48 -4.33 27.31
C VAL A 228 10.22 -3.05 26.98
N LEU A 229 10.27 -2.13 27.94
CA LEU A 229 10.98 -0.86 27.80
C LEU A 229 12.45 -1.05 28.20
N PRO A 230 13.42 -0.76 27.32
CA PRO A 230 14.84 -0.93 27.62
C PRO A 230 15.39 0.18 28.54
N PRO A 231 16.53 -0.06 29.22
CA PRO A 231 17.23 0.99 29.97
C PRO A 231 17.79 2.08 29.04
N ALA A 232 17.90 3.31 29.54
CA ALA A 232 18.39 4.48 28.80
C ALA A 232 17.61 4.80 27.49
N LEU A 233 16.29 4.56 27.48
CA LEU A 233 15.38 4.87 26.36
C LEU A 233 15.44 6.35 25.91
N GLU A 234 15.82 7.25 26.81
CA GLU A 234 16.04 8.67 26.52
C GLU A 234 17.13 8.90 25.46
N GLN A 235 18.21 8.12 25.52
CA GLN A 235 19.44 8.26 24.73
C GLN A 235 19.49 7.31 23.52
N GLN A 236 18.69 6.24 23.52
CA GLN A 236 18.63 5.26 22.42
C GLN A 236 17.36 5.44 21.59
N THR A 237 17.52 5.66 20.28
CA THR A 237 16.42 5.75 19.31
C THR A 237 16.04 4.40 18.69
N ARG A 238 16.53 3.26 19.22
CA ARG A 238 16.33 1.95 18.57
C ARG A 238 15.97 0.82 19.54
N ASP A 239 15.02 0.00 19.07
CA ASP A 239 14.61 -1.33 19.55
C ASP A 239 13.81 -1.41 20.87
N ILE A 240 12.57 -0.91 20.88
CA ILE A 240 11.57 -1.38 21.85
C ILE A 240 11.14 -2.80 21.44
N LYS A 241 11.30 -3.75 22.33
CA LYS A 241 10.87 -5.15 22.09
C LYS A 241 9.45 -5.32 22.57
N PHE A 242 8.60 -5.83 21.69
CA PHE A 242 7.20 -6.09 21.98
C PHE A 242 6.91 -7.59 21.84
N ASN A 243 6.47 -8.21 22.94
CA ASN A 243 6.21 -9.65 23.02
C ASN A 243 4.71 -9.90 23.26
N ILE A 244 4.14 -10.82 22.48
CA ILE A 244 2.68 -11.09 22.44
C ILE A 244 2.40 -12.60 22.39
N SER A 245 1.26 -13.05 22.96
CA SER A 245 0.62 -14.34 22.68
C SER A 245 -0.62 -14.13 21.83
N ALA A 246 -0.70 -14.82 20.70
CA ALA A 246 -1.84 -14.74 19.80
C ALA A 246 -2.83 -15.88 20.08
N LYS A 247 -3.73 -15.67 21.04
CA LYS A 247 -5.10 -16.23 20.94
C LYS A 247 -6.12 -15.19 20.44
N THR A 248 -5.66 -13.95 20.28
CA THR A 248 -6.40 -12.79 19.81
C THR A 248 -6.09 -12.55 18.32
N SER A 249 -7.01 -11.98 17.55
CA SER A 249 -6.81 -11.78 16.10
C SER A 249 -5.59 -10.89 15.82
N LYS A 250 -4.85 -11.18 14.73
CA LYS A 250 -3.64 -10.43 14.33
C LYS A 250 -3.86 -8.91 14.18
N LEU A 251 -5.09 -8.49 13.91
CA LEU A 251 -5.49 -7.09 13.79
C LEU A 251 -5.57 -6.38 15.15
N GLN A 252 -6.23 -7.01 16.13
CA GLN A 252 -6.33 -6.50 17.50
C GLN A 252 -4.94 -6.31 18.14
N VAL A 253 -4.02 -7.19 17.76
CA VAL A 253 -2.61 -7.15 18.13
C VAL A 253 -1.87 -5.96 17.49
N LEU A 254 -2.16 -5.64 16.22
CA LEU A 254 -1.58 -4.50 15.51
C LEU A 254 -2.12 -3.17 16.05
N ASP A 255 -3.39 -3.12 16.43
CA ASP A 255 -4.01 -1.93 17.00
C ASP A 255 -3.36 -1.54 18.34
N LEU A 256 -3.20 -2.51 19.25
CA LEU A 256 -2.52 -2.29 20.54
C LEU A 256 -1.06 -1.84 20.34
N ALA A 257 -0.33 -2.48 19.42
CA ALA A 257 1.06 -2.13 19.12
C ALA A 257 1.19 -0.71 18.55
N THR A 258 0.34 -0.37 17.58
CA THR A 258 0.38 0.92 16.86
C THR A 258 -0.06 2.05 17.77
N TRP A 259 -1.11 1.83 18.58
CA TRP A 259 -1.55 2.77 19.60
C TRP A 259 -0.45 3.04 20.62
N TYR A 260 0.13 1.98 21.22
CA TYR A 260 1.15 2.16 22.26
C TYR A 260 2.42 2.79 21.69
N ARG A 261 2.79 2.46 20.44
CA ARG A 261 3.88 3.12 19.72
C ARG A 261 3.65 4.62 19.55
N SER A 262 2.47 5.03 19.08
CA SER A 262 2.10 6.43 18.91
C SER A 262 2.23 7.21 20.22
N VAL A 263 1.68 6.66 21.32
CA VAL A 263 1.77 7.33 22.62
C VAL A 263 3.19 7.33 23.17
N THR A 264 3.94 6.25 22.99
CA THR A 264 5.34 6.18 23.43
C THR A 264 6.22 7.17 22.68
N ASN A 265 6.01 7.34 21.36
CA ASN A 265 6.73 8.32 20.56
C ASN A 265 6.42 9.75 21.02
N GLN A 266 5.13 10.06 21.26
CA GLN A 266 4.72 11.35 21.79
C GLN A 266 5.34 11.62 23.16
N ALA A 267 5.21 10.67 24.08
CA ALA A 267 5.75 10.76 25.43
C ALA A 267 7.27 10.96 25.42
N LEU A 268 7.99 10.18 24.60
CA LEU A 268 9.45 10.33 24.50
C LEU A 268 9.85 11.67 23.89
N HIS A 269 9.08 12.17 22.92
CA HIS A 269 9.32 13.48 22.34
C HIS A 269 9.17 14.60 23.39
N GLU A 270 8.07 14.61 24.13
CA GLU A 270 7.80 15.58 25.19
C GLU A 270 8.82 15.48 26.33
N TYR A 271 9.13 14.26 26.78
CA TYR A 271 10.12 14.01 27.82
C TYR A 271 11.52 14.55 27.45
N ARG A 272 11.93 14.40 26.18
CA ARG A 272 13.20 14.96 25.67
C ARG A 272 13.18 16.49 25.71
N LEU A 273 12.06 17.12 25.39
CA LEU A 273 11.92 18.58 25.42
C LEU A 273 12.07 19.13 26.85
N THR A 274 11.55 18.43 27.85
CA THR A 274 11.60 18.86 29.26
C THR A 274 13.01 18.79 29.88
N LYS A 275 13.90 17.93 29.36
CA LYS A 275 15.28 17.79 29.85
C LYS A 275 16.30 18.66 29.09
N ILE A 276 15.91 19.34 28.02
CA ILE A 276 16.81 20.23 27.26
C ILE A 276 16.82 21.62 27.90
N ASP A 277 17.97 22.02 28.44
CA ASP A 277 18.22 23.41 28.84
C ASP A 277 18.36 24.26 27.57
N LEU A 278 17.48 25.25 27.41
CA LEU A 278 17.15 25.98 26.16
C LEU A 278 18.28 26.77 25.49
N HIS A 279 19.54 26.61 25.94
CA HIS A 279 20.68 27.36 25.42
C HIS A 279 21.68 26.58 24.56
N THR A 280 21.60 25.25 24.47
CA THR A 280 22.61 24.48 23.71
C THR A 280 22.01 23.36 22.87
N GLU A 281 22.17 23.52 21.54
CA GLU A 281 22.08 22.50 20.48
C GLU A 281 20.71 22.14 19.85
N LEU A 282 20.35 22.96 18.86
CA LEU A 282 19.52 22.65 17.67
C LEU A 282 20.14 21.58 16.73
N LYS A 283 20.74 20.51 17.26
CA LYS A 283 21.50 19.52 16.45
C LYS A 283 21.13 18.05 16.62
N PHE A 284 20.03 17.72 17.31
CA PHE A 284 19.49 16.37 17.25
C PHE A 284 18.38 16.30 16.21
N SER A 285 18.50 15.36 15.26
CA SER A 285 17.43 15.03 14.33
C SER A 285 16.23 14.48 15.13
N PHE A 286 15.22 15.31 15.33
CA PHE A 286 13.99 15.00 16.07
C PHE A 286 13.05 14.01 15.34
N ALA A 287 13.53 13.26 14.35
CA ALA A 287 12.72 12.54 13.38
C ALA A 287 13.00 11.02 13.29
N ASP A 288 13.72 10.43 14.25
CA ASP A 288 13.90 8.98 14.29
C ASP A 288 12.77 8.33 15.10
N ASP A 289 11.75 7.84 14.40
CA ASP A 289 10.65 7.05 14.98
C ASP A 289 11.18 5.77 15.65
N ILE A 290 10.65 5.46 16.84
CA ILE A 290 11.00 4.21 17.53
C ILE A 290 10.43 3.03 16.74
N ASN A 291 11.28 2.03 16.46
CA ASN A 291 10.89 0.81 15.77
C ASN A 291 10.56 -0.30 16.79
N PHE A 292 9.39 -0.93 16.66
CA PHE A 292 8.93 -2.00 17.55
C PHE A 292 9.31 -3.35 16.96
N GLN A 293 10.11 -4.14 17.67
CA GLN A 293 10.41 -5.52 17.28
C GLN A 293 9.36 -6.47 17.85
N THR A 294 8.42 -6.90 17.01
CA THR A 294 7.34 -7.82 17.41
C THR A 294 7.79 -9.28 17.32
N LYS A 295 7.69 -10.02 18.43
CA LYS A 295 7.83 -11.49 18.43
C LYS A 295 6.46 -12.17 18.59
N THR A 296 6.06 -12.98 17.61
CA THR A 296 4.79 -13.72 17.62
C THR A 296 5.04 -15.23 17.65
N LYS A 297 4.32 -15.97 18.51
CA LYS A 297 4.16 -17.43 18.40
C LYS A 297 2.84 -17.75 17.70
N THR A 298 2.92 -18.34 16.51
CA THR A 298 1.75 -18.70 15.68
C THR A 298 1.26 -20.10 16.02
N TYR A 299 -0.05 -20.28 16.22
CA TYR A 299 -0.72 -21.59 16.14
C TYR A 299 -1.37 -21.75 14.77
N ASP A 300 -1.30 -22.97 14.22
CA ASP A 300 -1.75 -23.38 12.89
C ASP A 300 -3.25 -23.16 12.65
N GLN A 301 -3.66 -21.96 12.26
CA GLN A 301 -4.78 -21.76 11.33
C GLN A 301 -4.44 -20.59 10.39
N PRO A 302 -4.68 -20.74 9.07
CA PRO A 302 -4.42 -19.66 8.14
C PRO A 302 -5.34 -18.48 8.48
N PRO A 303 -4.80 -17.25 8.63
CA PRO A 303 -5.63 -16.10 8.92
C PRO A 303 -6.61 -15.92 7.77
N ALA A 304 -7.90 -15.86 8.08
CA ALA A 304 -8.89 -15.36 7.14
C ALA A 304 -8.50 -13.93 6.78
N VAL A 305 -8.01 -13.74 5.56
CA VAL A 305 -7.73 -12.43 4.97
C VAL A 305 -9.06 -11.67 4.95
N ARG A 306 -9.26 -10.75 5.90
CA ARG A 306 -10.41 -9.85 5.92
C ARG A 306 -10.13 -8.70 4.94
N VAL A 307 -11.19 -8.30 4.25
CA VAL A 307 -11.17 -7.47 3.03
C VAL A 307 -10.83 -5.98 3.30
N THR A 308 -10.57 -5.62 4.56
CA THR A 308 -10.33 -4.25 5.04
C THR A 308 -8.88 -3.73 4.87
N ASP A 309 -7.89 -4.58 4.60
CA ASP A 309 -6.49 -4.16 4.33
C ASP A 309 -6.19 -3.89 2.83
N ILE A 310 -7.22 -3.93 1.98
CA ILE A 310 -7.09 -4.04 0.50
C ILE A 310 -6.99 -2.66 -0.18
N SER A 311 -7.23 -1.59 0.54
CA SER A 311 -7.89 -0.44 -0.07
C SER A 311 -6.97 0.70 -0.55
N PRO A 312 -5.77 0.97 0.00
CA PRO A 312 -4.75 1.74 -0.70
C PRO A 312 -3.81 0.82 -1.50
N THR A 313 -3.65 -0.43 -1.05
CA THR A 313 -2.76 -1.43 -1.65
C THR A 313 -3.24 -1.88 -3.02
N ILE A 314 -4.54 -1.84 -3.31
CA ILE A 314 -5.08 -2.19 -4.63
C ILE A 314 -4.60 -1.24 -5.75
N TYR A 315 -4.44 0.05 -5.45
CA TYR A 315 -3.97 1.04 -6.42
C TYR A 315 -2.49 0.83 -6.77
N LEU A 316 -1.69 0.33 -5.83
CA LEU A 316 -0.31 -0.13 -6.10
C LEU A 316 -0.28 -1.33 -7.07
N TYR A 317 -1.37 -2.10 -7.19
CA TYR A 317 -1.47 -3.19 -8.16
C TYR A 317 -1.99 -2.77 -9.54
N LEU A 318 -2.55 -1.56 -9.67
CA LEU A 318 -3.05 -1.02 -10.93
C LEU A 318 -2.02 -1.08 -12.09
N PRO A 319 -0.75 -0.68 -11.88
CA PRO A 319 0.24 -0.72 -12.95
C PRO A 319 0.50 -2.14 -13.46
N TYR A 320 0.41 -3.17 -12.60
CA TYR A 320 0.55 -4.57 -13.03
C TYR A 320 -0.59 -5.04 -13.93
N LEU A 321 -1.82 -4.66 -13.58
CA LEU A 321 -2.99 -4.95 -14.40
C LEU A 321 -2.87 -4.29 -15.77
N LEU A 322 -2.34 -3.07 -15.84
CA LEU A 322 -2.08 -2.38 -17.11
C LEU A 322 -0.96 -3.07 -17.91
N LEU A 323 0.16 -3.45 -17.28
CA LEU A 323 1.26 -4.17 -17.93
C LEU A 323 0.79 -5.50 -18.55
N ILE A 324 0.08 -6.31 -17.76
CA ILE A 324 -0.41 -7.62 -18.20
C ILE A 324 -1.55 -7.47 -19.20
N GLY A 325 -2.51 -6.61 -18.90
CA GLY A 325 -3.68 -6.36 -19.74
C GLY A 325 -3.30 -5.84 -21.13
N ALA A 326 -2.25 -5.02 -21.20
CA ALA A 326 -1.67 -4.59 -22.47
C ALA A 326 -0.98 -5.76 -23.18
N PHE A 327 -0.15 -6.53 -22.47
CA PHE A 327 0.73 -7.54 -23.08
C PHE A 327 -0.03 -8.76 -23.60
N LEU A 328 -1.04 -9.24 -22.88
CA LEU A 328 -1.75 -10.48 -23.24
C LEU A 328 -2.36 -10.44 -24.66
N PRO A 329 -3.17 -9.44 -25.06
CA PRO A 329 -3.69 -9.38 -26.44
C PRO A 329 -2.57 -9.23 -27.47
N SER A 330 -1.51 -8.51 -27.11
CA SER A 330 -0.36 -8.24 -27.97
C SER A 330 0.43 -9.53 -28.26
N SER A 331 0.53 -10.45 -27.30
CA SER A 331 1.25 -11.71 -27.47
C SER A 331 0.52 -12.65 -28.44
N TYR A 332 -0.80 -12.84 -28.30
CA TYR A 332 -1.59 -13.62 -29.28
C TYR A 332 -1.46 -13.08 -30.71
N ARG A 333 -1.44 -11.75 -30.83
CA ARG A 333 -1.31 -11.07 -32.12
C ARG A 333 0.05 -11.27 -32.77
N LEU A 334 1.11 -11.13 -31.98
CA LEU A 334 2.47 -11.36 -32.43
C LEU A 334 2.66 -12.82 -32.89
N ALA A 335 2.04 -13.78 -32.21
CA ALA A 335 2.07 -15.17 -32.66
C ALA A 335 1.35 -15.38 -33.99
N TYR A 336 0.17 -14.80 -34.17
CA TYR A 336 -0.56 -14.86 -35.43
C TYR A 336 0.27 -14.32 -36.59
N ILE A 337 0.88 -13.15 -36.43
CA ILE A 337 1.69 -12.49 -37.46
C ILE A 337 2.91 -13.35 -37.86
N ILE A 338 3.56 -14.01 -36.90
CA ILE A 338 4.71 -14.90 -37.16
C ILE A 338 4.27 -16.15 -37.93
N GLN A 339 3.13 -16.74 -37.57
CA GLN A 339 2.61 -17.94 -38.24
C GLN A 339 2.06 -17.65 -39.64
N GLU A 340 1.46 -16.48 -39.83
CA GLU A 340 1.03 -16.00 -41.14
C GLU A 340 2.22 -15.88 -42.11
N GLU A 341 3.35 -15.34 -41.63
CA GLU A 341 4.55 -15.17 -42.47
C GLU A 341 5.21 -16.50 -42.84
N LYS A 342 5.12 -17.49 -41.96
CA LYS A 342 5.59 -18.86 -42.17
C LYS A 342 4.74 -19.62 -43.19
N SER A 343 3.43 -19.61 -42.98
CA SER A 343 2.48 -20.41 -43.76
C SER A 343 2.26 -19.90 -45.19
N ASN A 344 2.37 -18.59 -45.43
CA ASN A 344 2.06 -18.00 -46.73
C ASN A 344 3.14 -18.23 -47.80
N LYS A 345 2.72 -18.60 -49.04
CA LYS A 345 3.60 -18.67 -50.25
C LYS A 345 4.29 -17.35 -50.61
N LEU A 346 3.90 -16.24 -49.97
CA LEU A 346 4.53 -14.94 -50.07
C LEU A 346 5.93 -14.90 -49.41
N ALA A 347 6.20 -15.78 -48.44
CA ALA A 347 7.49 -15.88 -47.75
C ALA A 347 8.66 -16.08 -48.74
N ASP A 348 8.49 -16.98 -49.71
CA ASP A 348 9.47 -17.28 -50.76
C ASP A 348 9.82 -16.03 -51.58
N LYS A 349 8.82 -15.18 -51.86
CA LYS A 349 9.00 -13.94 -52.63
C LYS A 349 9.62 -12.82 -51.78
N LEU A 350 9.25 -12.72 -50.50
CA LEU A 350 9.72 -11.67 -49.57
C LEU A 350 11.16 -11.89 -49.08
N LEU A 351 11.59 -13.14 -48.90
CA LEU A 351 12.96 -13.48 -48.48
C LEU A 351 14.02 -13.18 -49.54
N SER A 352 13.64 -13.13 -50.82
CA SER A 352 14.52 -12.70 -51.89
C SER A 352 14.88 -11.20 -51.83
N VAL A 353 14.15 -10.40 -51.04
CA VAL A 353 14.24 -8.93 -51.05
C VAL A 353 14.67 -8.33 -49.69
N VAL A 354 14.36 -8.98 -48.55
CA VAL A 354 14.56 -8.39 -47.21
C VAL A 354 15.13 -9.39 -46.19
N ARG A 355 16.07 -8.93 -45.34
CA ARG A 355 16.66 -9.74 -44.26
C ARG A 355 15.59 -10.10 -43.19
N PRO A 356 15.57 -11.34 -42.66
CA PRO A 356 14.59 -11.77 -41.65
C PRO A 356 14.55 -10.91 -40.38
N SER A 357 15.69 -10.34 -39.97
CA SER A 357 15.75 -9.43 -38.82
C SER A 357 14.92 -8.16 -39.03
N TYR A 358 14.95 -7.58 -40.24
CA TYR A 358 14.23 -6.35 -40.56
C TYR A 358 12.72 -6.58 -40.57
N LEU A 359 12.30 -7.76 -41.03
CA LEU A 359 10.91 -8.18 -41.05
C LEU A 359 10.37 -8.39 -39.63
N LEU A 360 11.12 -9.10 -38.79
CA LEU A 360 10.73 -9.33 -37.39
C LEU A 360 10.64 -8.03 -36.61
N ASP A 361 11.64 -7.15 -36.72
CA ASP A 361 11.65 -5.87 -36.00
C ASP A 361 10.51 -4.95 -36.44
N GLY A 362 10.22 -4.89 -37.76
CA GLY A 362 9.11 -4.11 -38.29
C GLY A 362 7.75 -4.57 -37.77
N LYS A 363 7.51 -5.88 -37.81
CA LYS A 363 6.27 -6.51 -37.30
C LYS A 363 6.13 -6.34 -35.79
N PHE A 364 7.21 -6.58 -35.05
CA PHE A 364 7.24 -6.40 -33.60
C PHE A 364 6.93 -4.95 -33.20
N LEU A 365 7.61 -3.96 -33.81
CA LEU A 365 7.32 -2.55 -33.56
C LEU A 365 5.89 -2.16 -33.94
N GLY A 366 5.31 -2.78 -34.98
CA GLY A 366 3.91 -2.59 -35.33
C GLY A 366 2.97 -2.99 -34.19
N VAL A 367 3.24 -4.15 -33.55
CA VAL A 367 2.48 -4.61 -32.38
C VAL A 367 2.70 -3.69 -31.18
N VAL A 368 3.93 -3.23 -30.92
CA VAL A 368 4.21 -2.26 -29.85
C VAL A 368 3.43 -0.95 -30.06
N LEU A 369 3.37 -0.45 -31.30
CA LEU A 369 2.62 0.77 -31.62
C LEU A 369 1.12 0.58 -31.42
N VAL A 370 0.59 -0.62 -31.70
CA VAL A 370 -0.81 -0.97 -31.40
C VAL A 370 -1.06 -0.93 -29.89
N THR A 371 -0.16 -1.50 -29.09
CA THR A 371 -0.28 -1.43 -27.63
C THR A 371 -0.32 0.02 -27.14
N LEU A 372 0.60 0.86 -27.63
CA LEU A 372 0.64 2.27 -27.24
C LEU A 372 -0.68 2.98 -27.59
N THR A 373 -1.24 2.71 -28.77
CA THR A 373 -2.57 3.24 -29.12
C THR A 373 -3.67 2.73 -28.21
N THR A 374 -3.64 1.44 -27.82
CA THR A 374 -4.61 0.88 -26.87
C THR A 374 -4.52 1.57 -25.52
N LEU A 375 -3.32 1.82 -25.00
CA LEU A 375 -3.13 2.50 -23.71
C LEU A 375 -3.62 3.95 -23.74
N VAL A 376 -3.34 4.68 -24.82
CA VAL A 376 -3.85 6.05 -25.01
C VAL A 376 -5.39 6.05 -25.04
N ILE A 377 -5.99 5.10 -25.75
CA ILE A 377 -7.45 4.99 -25.80
C ILE A 377 -8.03 4.58 -24.45
N TRP A 378 -7.40 3.67 -23.71
CA TRP A 378 -7.84 3.32 -22.35
C TRP A 378 -7.78 4.51 -21.40
N ALA A 379 -6.72 5.31 -21.46
CA ALA A 379 -6.60 6.54 -20.67
C ALA A 379 -7.73 7.53 -21.03
N MET A 380 -8.04 7.71 -22.32
CA MET A 380 -9.14 8.56 -22.77
C MET A 380 -10.52 8.05 -22.33
N VAL A 381 -10.79 6.75 -22.49
CA VAL A 381 -12.07 6.14 -22.08
C VAL A 381 -12.23 6.22 -20.57
N PHE A 382 -11.18 5.93 -19.81
CA PHE A 382 -11.20 6.06 -18.36
C PHE A 382 -11.47 7.51 -17.93
N GLY A 383 -10.76 8.47 -18.51
CA GLY A 383 -11.00 9.90 -18.24
C GLY A 383 -12.44 10.33 -18.59
N LEU A 384 -12.98 9.86 -19.71
CA LEU A 384 -14.37 10.13 -20.10
C LEU A 384 -15.36 9.52 -19.09
N LEU A 385 -15.18 8.26 -18.71
CA LEU A 385 -16.04 7.60 -17.71
C LEU A 385 -16.05 8.38 -16.40
N VAL A 386 -14.88 8.79 -15.90
CA VAL A 386 -14.77 9.64 -14.71
C VAL A 386 -15.63 10.90 -14.83
N THR A 387 -15.56 11.63 -15.95
CA THR A 387 -16.35 12.85 -16.15
C THR A 387 -17.85 12.61 -16.26
N LEU A 388 -18.27 11.48 -16.84
CA LEU A 388 -19.68 11.17 -17.08
C LEU A 388 -20.40 10.72 -15.81
N PHE A 389 -19.70 10.07 -14.88
CA PHE A 389 -20.32 9.52 -13.68
C PHE A 389 -20.45 10.51 -12.51
N ASN A 390 -19.76 11.67 -12.55
CA ASN A 390 -19.86 12.85 -11.66
C ASN A 390 -20.30 12.60 -10.20
N ASP A 391 -19.88 11.48 -9.63
CA ASP A 391 -20.28 11.00 -8.31
C ASP A 391 -19.17 11.44 -7.35
N THR A 392 -19.50 12.22 -6.33
CA THR A 392 -18.53 12.80 -5.39
C THR A 392 -17.64 11.74 -4.73
N THR A 393 -18.18 10.52 -4.56
CA THR A 393 -17.44 9.36 -4.03
C THR A 393 -16.47 8.73 -5.03
N LEU A 394 -16.76 8.78 -6.35
CA LEU A 394 -15.81 8.32 -7.37
C LEU A 394 -14.62 9.27 -7.44
N VAL A 395 -14.85 10.58 -7.28
CA VAL A 395 -13.79 11.59 -7.24
C VAL A 395 -12.83 11.32 -6.06
N GLN A 396 -13.37 10.97 -4.87
CA GLN A 396 -12.54 10.58 -3.72
C GLN A 396 -11.70 9.33 -4.00
N SER A 397 -12.27 8.29 -4.64
CA SER A 397 -11.50 7.10 -5.05
C SER A 397 -10.41 7.40 -6.11
N LEU A 398 -10.51 8.52 -6.82
CA LEU A 398 -9.49 8.96 -7.78
C LEU A 398 -8.33 9.68 -7.11
N GLU A 399 -8.49 10.22 -5.89
CA GLU A 399 -7.40 10.88 -5.16
C GLU A 399 -6.22 9.92 -4.95
N HIS A 400 -6.49 8.63 -4.74
CA HIS A 400 -5.45 7.58 -4.68
C HIS A 400 -4.82 7.24 -6.05
N ILE A 401 -5.48 7.57 -7.17
CA ILE A 401 -4.95 7.35 -8.53
C ILE A 401 -4.13 8.55 -9.02
N VAL A 402 -4.45 9.78 -8.57
CA VAL A 402 -3.77 11.01 -8.98
C VAL A 402 -2.23 10.94 -8.85
N PRO A 403 -1.65 10.38 -7.76
CA PRO A 403 -0.20 10.18 -7.66
C PRO A 403 0.39 9.37 -8.82
N PHE A 404 -0.35 8.40 -9.36
CA PHE A 404 0.09 7.57 -10.48
C PHE A 404 0.03 8.27 -11.84
N LEU A 405 -0.66 9.40 -11.93
CA LEU A 405 -0.77 10.22 -13.14
C LEU A 405 0.32 11.30 -13.23
N GLN A 406 1.14 11.46 -12.19
CA GLN A 406 2.23 12.41 -12.18
C GLN A 406 3.24 12.11 -13.30
N LEU A 407 3.80 13.15 -13.92
CA LEU A 407 4.73 13.00 -15.05
C LEU A 407 5.94 12.08 -14.75
N PRO A 408 6.63 12.18 -13.60
CA PRO A 408 7.71 11.26 -13.27
C PRO A 408 7.22 9.81 -13.23
N VAL A 409 6.04 9.59 -12.66
CA VAL A 409 5.47 8.26 -12.49
C VAL A 409 5.08 7.63 -13.81
N VAL A 410 4.34 8.38 -14.62
CA VAL A 410 3.95 7.97 -15.97
C VAL A 410 5.18 7.74 -16.85
N SER A 411 6.21 8.59 -16.73
CA SER A 411 7.44 8.43 -17.52
C SER A 411 8.19 7.15 -17.16
N ASN A 412 8.31 6.83 -15.87
CA ASN A 412 8.93 5.60 -15.38
C ASN A 412 8.12 4.37 -15.80
N PHE A 413 6.80 4.43 -15.65
CA PHE A 413 5.88 3.40 -16.13
C PHE A 413 6.04 3.14 -17.62
N LEU A 414 6.03 4.19 -18.46
CA LEU A 414 6.16 4.04 -19.91
C LEU A 414 7.54 3.50 -20.31
N LEU A 415 8.62 3.93 -19.64
CA LEU A 415 9.96 3.41 -19.88
C LEU A 415 10.02 1.90 -19.62
N PHE A 416 9.60 1.46 -18.44
CA PHE A 416 9.67 0.06 -18.05
C PHE A 416 8.62 -0.80 -18.74
N LEU A 417 7.47 -0.25 -19.13
CA LEU A 417 6.52 -0.87 -20.05
C LEU A 417 7.18 -1.15 -21.40
N LEU A 418 7.84 -0.17 -22.03
CA LEU A 418 8.50 -0.36 -23.32
C LEU A 418 9.64 -1.37 -23.24
N LEU A 419 10.43 -1.32 -22.17
CA LEU A 419 11.51 -2.28 -21.92
C LEU A 419 10.98 -3.69 -21.68
N MET A 420 9.91 -3.84 -20.88
CA MET A 420 9.19 -5.10 -20.69
C MET A 420 8.74 -5.65 -22.04
N TYR A 421 8.05 -4.83 -22.83
CA TYR A 421 7.52 -5.21 -24.13
C TYR A 421 8.61 -5.70 -25.05
N ALA A 422 9.72 -4.96 -25.15
CA ALA A 422 10.85 -5.36 -25.96
C ALA A 422 11.44 -6.69 -25.46
N PHE A 423 11.75 -6.80 -24.17
CA PHE A 423 12.39 -7.99 -23.61
C PHE A 423 11.51 -9.24 -23.75
N TYR A 424 10.29 -9.19 -23.20
CA TYR A 424 9.36 -10.31 -23.24
C TYR A 424 8.83 -10.58 -24.64
N GLY A 425 8.59 -9.56 -25.44
CA GLY A 425 8.16 -9.69 -26.82
C GLY A 425 9.19 -10.41 -27.69
N TYR A 426 10.47 -10.10 -27.56
CA TYR A 426 11.52 -10.83 -28.28
C TYR A 426 11.70 -12.27 -27.77
N LEU A 427 11.67 -12.49 -26.45
CA LEU A 427 11.69 -13.86 -25.90
C LEU A 427 10.51 -14.69 -26.40
N PHE A 428 9.33 -14.09 -26.45
CA PHE A 428 8.13 -14.69 -26.99
C PHE A 428 8.28 -15.03 -28.48
N CYS A 429 8.72 -14.08 -29.31
CA CYS A 429 9.02 -14.29 -30.73
C CYS A 429 9.92 -15.51 -30.94
N ARG A 430 10.94 -15.67 -30.09
CA ARG A 430 11.86 -16.81 -30.16
C ARG A 430 11.16 -18.15 -29.93
N ILE A 431 10.23 -18.22 -28.98
CA ILE A 431 9.50 -19.44 -28.64
C ILE A 431 8.51 -19.77 -29.76
N VAL A 432 7.71 -18.79 -30.17
CA VAL A 432 6.70 -18.98 -31.23
C VAL A 432 7.34 -19.28 -32.58
N ALA A 433 8.51 -18.71 -32.88
CA ALA A 433 9.27 -19.02 -34.10
C ALA A 433 9.67 -20.50 -34.20
N LYS A 434 9.64 -21.29 -33.11
CA LYS A 434 9.90 -22.73 -33.14
C LYS A 434 8.64 -23.58 -33.31
N ALA A 435 7.45 -23.01 -33.17
CA ALA A 435 6.21 -23.73 -33.39
C ALA A 435 6.04 -24.03 -34.89
N ASN A 436 5.61 -25.26 -35.18
CA ASN A 436 5.39 -25.75 -36.54
C ASN A 436 3.92 -25.65 -36.97
N THR A 437 3.00 -25.51 -36.03
CA THR A 437 1.57 -25.34 -36.29
C THR A 437 1.01 -24.15 -35.54
N SER A 438 -0.08 -23.57 -36.05
CA SER A 438 -0.81 -22.48 -35.38
C SER A 438 -1.29 -22.90 -33.98
N GLN A 439 -1.66 -24.17 -33.79
CA GLN A 439 -2.07 -24.67 -32.46
C GLN A 439 -0.89 -24.73 -31.48
N GLN A 440 0.29 -25.20 -31.89
CA GLN A 440 1.50 -25.18 -31.05
C GLN A 440 1.95 -23.74 -30.74
N ALA A 441 1.77 -22.81 -31.68
CA ALA A 441 2.04 -21.40 -31.47
C ALA A 441 1.13 -20.83 -30.38
N ILE A 442 -0.18 -21.09 -30.45
CA ILE A 442 -1.16 -20.67 -29.43
C ILE A 442 -0.83 -21.29 -28.06
N GLN A 443 -0.49 -22.59 -28.00
CA GLN A 443 -0.07 -23.22 -26.74
C GLN A 443 1.19 -22.58 -26.15
N SER A 444 2.15 -22.22 -27.01
CA SER A 444 3.34 -21.48 -26.60
C SER A 444 2.98 -20.09 -26.05
N VAL A 445 1.96 -19.43 -26.61
CA VAL A 445 1.46 -18.16 -26.07
C VAL A 445 0.89 -18.32 -24.68
N VAL A 446 0.03 -19.32 -24.49
CA VAL A 446 -0.59 -19.60 -23.18
C VAL A 446 0.49 -19.89 -22.14
N ALA A 447 1.44 -20.79 -22.45
CA ALA A 447 2.53 -21.13 -21.53
C ALA A 447 3.42 -19.94 -21.18
N PHE A 448 3.74 -19.09 -22.17
CA PHE A 448 4.55 -17.90 -21.94
C PHE A 448 3.81 -16.85 -21.10
N ASN A 449 2.51 -16.67 -21.33
CA ASN A 449 1.71 -15.76 -20.53
C ASN A 449 1.66 -16.20 -19.06
N PHE A 450 1.61 -17.50 -18.76
CA PHE A 450 1.77 -18.00 -17.38
C PHE A 450 3.15 -17.66 -16.79
N LEU A 451 4.21 -17.78 -17.60
CA LEU A 451 5.56 -17.42 -17.16
C LEU A 451 5.71 -15.92 -16.83
N LEU A 452 4.91 -15.03 -17.43
CA LEU A 452 4.92 -13.59 -17.10
C LEU A 452 4.43 -13.29 -15.69
N PHE A 453 3.58 -14.14 -15.11
CA PHE A 453 3.11 -13.96 -13.74
C PHE A 453 4.18 -14.31 -12.70
N LEU A 454 5.12 -15.22 -13.03
CA LEU A 454 6.15 -15.67 -12.10
C LEU A 454 7.05 -14.50 -11.61
N PRO A 455 7.55 -13.62 -12.50
CA PRO A 455 8.23 -12.39 -12.14
C PRO A 455 7.49 -11.42 -11.23
N MET A 456 6.16 -11.49 -11.22
CA MET A 456 5.33 -10.60 -10.43
C MET A 456 5.30 -11.01 -8.95
N ILE A 457 5.52 -12.30 -8.65
CA ILE A 457 5.55 -12.80 -7.27
C ILE A 457 6.61 -12.10 -6.42
N PRO A 458 7.91 -12.07 -6.80
CA PRO A 458 8.91 -11.35 -6.03
C PRO A 458 8.70 -9.83 -6.05
N SER A 459 8.09 -9.26 -7.10
CA SER A 459 7.78 -7.83 -7.12
C SER A 459 6.62 -7.45 -6.18
N PHE A 460 5.69 -8.36 -5.90
CA PHE A 460 4.69 -8.15 -4.84
C PHE A 460 5.30 -8.07 -3.45
N LEU A 461 6.38 -8.82 -3.20
CA LEU A 461 7.09 -8.77 -1.93
C LEU A 461 7.80 -7.42 -1.71
N VAL A 462 8.07 -6.66 -2.77
CA VAL A 462 8.60 -5.29 -2.68
C VAL A 462 7.55 -4.28 -2.19
N ILE A 463 6.27 -4.50 -2.51
CA ILE A 463 5.16 -3.63 -2.05
C ILE A 463 4.82 -3.90 -0.58
N MET A 464 5.03 -5.15 -0.14
CA MET A 464 4.63 -5.57 1.19
C MET A 464 5.61 -5.07 2.26
N PRO A 465 5.13 -4.52 3.38
CA PRO A 465 5.97 -4.11 4.51
C PRO A 465 6.63 -5.30 5.26
N LEU A 466 6.54 -6.51 4.72
CA LEU A 466 7.10 -7.76 5.27
C LEU A 466 8.64 -7.81 5.21
N PHE A 467 9.27 -6.99 4.36
CA PHE A 467 10.73 -6.88 4.28
C PHE A 467 11.17 -5.44 4.57
N PRO A 468 11.55 -5.11 5.82
CA PRO A 468 12.25 -3.85 6.07
C PRO A 468 13.63 -3.91 5.40
N GLY A 469 13.86 -3.05 4.40
CA GLY A 469 15.22 -2.74 3.93
C GLY A 469 15.43 -2.81 2.43
N ASP A 470 15.95 -1.72 1.89
CA ASP A 470 16.39 -1.44 0.50
C ASP A 470 17.04 -2.60 -0.27
N ILE A 471 17.69 -3.54 0.41
CA ILE A 471 18.56 -4.54 -0.22
C ILE A 471 17.79 -5.50 -1.12
N TYR A 472 16.60 -5.95 -0.71
CA TYR A 472 15.82 -6.92 -1.50
C TYR A 472 15.35 -6.27 -2.81
N SER A 473 14.76 -5.08 -2.66
CA SER A 473 14.22 -4.32 -3.79
C SER A 473 15.33 -3.91 -4.76
N ASN A 474 16.52 -3.58 -4.28
CA ASN A 474 17.70 -3.30 -5.12
C ASN A 474 18.16 -4.54 -5.90
N ILE A 475 18.30 -5.69 -5.24
CA ILE A 475 18.76 -6.94 -5.88
C ILE A 475 17.77 -7.40 -6.95
N VAL A 476 16.48 -7.44 -6.65
CA VAL A 476 15.45 -7.93 -7.58
C VAL A 476 15.31 -6.98 -8.78
N SER A 477 15.54 -5.67 -8.59
CA SER A 477 15.53 -4.69 -9.69
C SER A 477 16.63 -4.92 -10.74
N PHE A 478 17.72 -5.62 -10.41
CA PHE A 478 18.79 -5.94 -11.36
C PHE A 478 18.54 -7.17 -12.23
N ILE A 479 17.54 -7.99 -11.88
CA ILE A 479 17.27 -9.23 -12.59
C ILE A 479 16.25 -8.93 -13.71
N PRO A 480 16.64 -8.95 -15.00
CA PRO A 480 15.84 -8.37 -16.09
C PRO A 480 14.39 -8.85 -16.20
N PRO A 481 14.06 -10.15 -15.96
CA PRO A 481 12.67 -10.58 -15.86
C PRO A 481 11.86 -9.84 -14.78
N PHE A 482 12.46 -9.55 -13.63
CA PHE A 482 11.77 -8.90 -12.49
C PHE A 482 11.81 -7.37 -12.60
N THR A 483 12.85 -6.82 -13.21
CA THR A 483 13.09 -5.38 -13.36
C THR A 483 11.84 -4.55 -13.74
N PRO A 484 11.11 -4.85 -14.84
CA PRO A 484 9.99 -4.00 -15.24
C PRO A 484 8.82 -4.02 -14.26
N PHE A 485 8.65 -5.12 -13.52
CA PHE A 485 7.60 -5.26 -12.52
C PHE A 485 7.97 -4.50 -11.24
N VAL A 486 9.20 -4.66 -10.77
CA VAL A 486 9.69 -3.97 -9.57
C VAL A 486 9.80 -2.47 -9.78
N MET A 487 10.41 -2.03 -10.88
CA MET A 487 10.70 -0.61 -11.10
C MET A 487 9.45 0.24 -11.29
N VAL A 488 8.34 -0.36 -11.77
CA VAL A 488 7.05 0.32 -11.88
C VAL A 488 6.42 0.59 -10.51
N VAL A 489 6.67 -0.27 -9.52
CA VAL A 489 6.22 -0.06 -8.15
C VAL A 489 7.14 0.88 -7.38
N ARG A 490 8.45 0.77 -7.59
CA ARG A 490 9.48 1.64 -6.98
C ARG A 490 9.40 3.11 -7.42
N THR A 491 8.34 3.51 -8.10
CA THR A 491 8.23 4.85 -8.66
C THR A 491 8.09 5.95 -7.61
N PHE A 492 7.60 5.60 -6.41
CA PHE A 492 7.53 6.52 -5.26
C PHE A 492 8.80 6.49 -4.39
N ASP A 493 9.71 5.54 -4.63
CA ASP A 493 10.98 5.36 -3.95
C ASP A 493 12.06 4.91 -4.96
N LEU A 494 12.35 5.83 -5.87
CA LEU A 494 13.28 5.61 -6.97
C LEU A 494 14.70 5.47 -6.41
N PRO A 495 15.46 4.45 -6.84
CA PRO A 495 16.86 4.36 -6.48
C PRO A 495 17.66 5.56 -6.98
N ASP A 496 18.78 5.86 -6.30
CA ASP A 496 19.71 6.91 -6.72
C ASP A 496 20.06 6.80 -8.21
N TRP A 497 20.29 7.95 -8.84
CA TRP A 497 20.55 8.04 -10.28
C TRP A 497 21.61 7.05 -10.83
N PRO A 498 22.75 6.78 -10.16
CA PRO A 498 23.71 5.77 -10.61
C PRO A 498 23.14 4.35 -10.64
N LEU A 499 22.33 3.99 -9.64
CA LEU A 499 21.68 2.69 -9.55
C LEU A 499 20.58 2.56 -10.61
N TYR A 500 19.72 3.57 -10.71
CA TYR A 500 18.65 3.64 -11.72
C TYR A 500 19.18 3.48 -13.15
N SER A 501 20.22 4.25 -13.50
CA SER A 501 20.84 4.19 -14.83
C SER A 501 21.49 2.83 -15.10
N THR A 502 22.11 2.20 -14.10
CA THR A 502 22.67 0.85 -14.23
C THR A 502 21.58 -0.18 -14.52
N ILE A 503 20.44 -0.11 -13.82
CA ILE A 503 19.29 -1.00 -14.06
C ILE A 503 18.78 -0.84 -15.50
N VAL A 504 18.65 0.39 -15.99
CA VAL A 504 18.23 0.67 -17.37
C VAL A 504 19.24 0.11 -18.37
N VAL A 505 20.55 0.28 -18.15
CA VAL A 505 21.59 -0.27 -19.04
C VAL A 505 21.57 -1.79 -19.08
N VAL A 506 21.43 -2.46 -17.93
CA VAL A 506 21.30 -3.92 -17.83
C VAL A 506 20.07 -4.39 -18.58
N MET A 507 18.95 -3.68 -18.45
CA MET A 507 17.72 -4.01 -19.17
C MET A 507 17.86 -3.81 -20.69
N LEU A 508 18.48 -2.72 -21.14
CA LEU A 508 18.77 -2.48 -22.56
C LEU A 508 19.68 -3.57 -23.15
N PHE A 509 20.71 -3.99 -22.42
CA PHE A 509 21.57 -5.10 -22.81
C PHE A 509 20.77 -6.41 -22.93
N SER A 510 19.87 -6.66 -21.98
CA SER A 510 19.01 -7.84 -21.96
C SER A 510 18.03 -7.85 -23.15
N VAL A 511 17.45 -6.70 -23.50
CA VAL A 511 16.63 -6.51 -24.70
C VAL A 511 17.45 -6.77 -25.96
N TRP A 512 18.66 -6.21 -26.07
CA TRP A 512 19.55 -6.45 -27.20
C TRP A 512 19.85 -7.95 -27.38
N TRP A 513 20.16 -8.64 -26.29
CA TRP A 513 20.40 -10.08 -26.29
C TRP A 513 19.15 -10.87 -26.71
N ALA A 514 17.99 -10.55 -26.13
CA ALA A 514 16.72 -11.22 -26.46
C ALA A 514 16.37 -11.06 -27.94
N ARG A 515 16.50 -9.83 -28.49
CA ARG A 515 16.31 -9.54 -29.90
C ARG A 515 17.22 -10.37 -30.79
N HIS A 516 18.51 -10.44 -30.46
CA HIS A 516 19.47 -11.23 -31.24
C HIS A 516 19.08 -12.71 -31.29
N ARG A 517 18.69 -13.29 -30.13
CA ARG A 517 18.21 -14.67 -30.05
C ARG A 517 16.90 -14.90 -30.81
N ALA A 518 15.98 -13.94 -30.77
CA ALA A 518 14.70 -13.99 -31.48
C ALA A 518 14.90 -13.97 -33.00
N SER A 519 15.74 -13.05 -33.49
CA SER A 519 16.04 -12.92 -34.92
C SER A 519 16.66 -14.19 -35.50
N GLN A 520 17.57 -14.85 -34.76
CA GLN A 520 18.14 -16.13 -35.18
C GLN A 520 17.09 -17.24 -35.26
N ALA A 521 16.21 -17.34 -34.26
CA ALA A 521 15.16 -18.35 -34.23
C ALA A 521 14.13 -18.14 -35.35
N PHE A 522 13.77 -16.89 -35.63
CA PHE A 522 12.88 -16.53 -36.72
C PHE A 522 13.47 -16.86 -38.09
N ALA A 523 14.74 -16.52 -38.31
CA ALA A 523 15.44 -16.88 -39.54
C ALA A 523 15.48 -18.40 -39.76
N LYS A 524 15.83 -19.18 -38.72
CA LYS A 524 15.82 -20.64 -38.78
C LYS A 524 14.42 -21.21 -39.03
N GLY A 525 13.40 -20.65 -38.37
CA GLY A 525 12.02 -21.11 -38.49
C GLY A 525 11.46 -20.95 -39.90
N ILE A 526 11.83 -19.87 -40.60
CA ILE A 526 11.42 -19.65 -41.99
C ILE A 526 12.19 -20.58 -42.94
N LEU A 527 13.50 -20.74 -42.75
CA LEU A 527 14.33 -21.61 -43.60
C LEU A 527 13.94 -23.09 -43.51
N GLY A 528 13.62 -23.59 -42.31
CA GLY A 528 13.20 -24.98 -42.15
C GLY A 528 11.89 -25.30 -42.88
N GLU A 529 10.96 -24.35 -42.95
CA GLU A 529 9.70 -24.54 -43.67
C GLU A 529 9.89 -24.57 -45.20
N LEU A 530 10.82 -23.75 -45.71
CA LEU A 530 11.25 -23.79 -47.10
C LEU A 530 11.85 -25.16 -47.48
N GLU A 531 12.75 -25.70 -46.65
CA GLU A 531 13.32 -27.03 -46.86
C GLU A 531 12.25 -28.12 -46.84
N THR A 532 11.29 -28.03 -45.90
CA THR A 532 10.19 -29.00 -45.79
C THR A 532 9.31 -28.97 -47.04
N LYS A 533 8.98 -27.78 -47.55
CA LYS A 533 8.18 -27.59 -48.78
C LYS A 533 8.93 -28.01 -50.05
N MET A 534 10.26 -27.86 -50.10
CA MET A 534 11.09 -28.23 -51.25
C MET A 534 11.56 -29.70 -51.25
N SER A 535 11.57 -30.36 -50.09
CA SER A 535 11.99 -31.77 -49.95
C SER A 535 11.25 -32.77 -50.86
N PRO A 536 9.93 -32.63 -51.15
CA PRO A 536 9.23 -33.53 -52.06
C PRO A 536 9.57 -33.23 -53.53
N ILE A 537 10.07 -32.04 -53.84
CA ILE A 537 10.34 -31.56 -55.21
C ILE A 537 11.74 -31.96 -55.67
N PHE A 538 12.73 -31.94 -54.76
CA PHE A 538 14.13 -32.21 -55.11
C PHE A 538 14.60 -33.64 -54.82
N GLY A 539 13.78 -34.48 -54.18
CA GLY A 539 14.19 -35.81 -53.74
C GLY A 539 15.23 -35.72 -52.61
N SER A 540 15.14 -36.59 -51.62
CA SER A 540 16.06 -36.56 -50.49
C SER A 540 17.50 -36.79 -50.98
N ARG A 541 18.32 -35.75 -50.96
CA ARG A 541 19.78 -35.94 -50.92
C ARG A 541 20.14 -36.33 -49.48
N LYS A 542 20.32 -37.63 -49.29
CA LYS A 542 21.01 -38.20 -48.12
C LYS A 542 22.42 -37.65 -48.00
#